data_AF-A0A3D1CGG0-F1
#
_entry.id   AF-A0A3D1CGG0-F1
#
_cell.length_a   1.000
_cell.length_b   1.000
_cell.length_c   1.000
_cell.angle_alpha   90.00
_cell.angle_beta   90.00
_cell.angle_gamma   90.00
#
_symmetry.space_group_name_H-M   'P 1'
#
loop_
_entity.id
_entity.type
_entity.pdbx_description
1 polymer ?
#
loop_
_entity_poly.entity_id
_entity_poly.type
_entity_poly.pdbx_seq_one_letter_code
_entity_poly.pdbx_strand_id
1 'polypeptide(L)' 'AKTLDNVRVEYLGKKGLITGYVKELSNLSAEERPLIGKEVNLAKQEVAGLTEARSKLLAEQA' A
#
# COMPACT_ATOMS: atom_id res chain seq x y z
N ALA A 1 15.92 3.01 10.79
CA ALA A 1 15.14 3.66 9.72
C ALA A 1 13.70 3.97 10.15
N LYS A 2 13.48 4.82 11.19
CA LYS A 2 12.12 5.17 11.68
C LYS A 2 11.22 5.79 10.61
N THR A 3 11.81 6.50 9.66
CA THR A 3 11.06 7.18 8.58
C THR A 3 10.40 6.20 7.60
N LEU A 4 11.07 5.10 7.25
CA LEU A 4 10.53 4.15 6.27
C LEU A 4 9.40 3.29 6.86
N ASP A 5 9.49 2.94 8.14
CA ASP A 5 8.39 2.26 8.83
C ASP A 5 7.18 3.19 9.02
N ASN A 6 7.39 4.49 9.25
CA ASN A 6 6.30 5.47 9.25
C ASN A 6 5.58 5.52 7.90
N VAL A 7 6.32 5.57 6.78
CA VAL A 7 5.75 5.50 5.42
C VAL A 7 4.97 4.20 5.24
N ARG A 8 5.54 3.06 5.65
CA ARG A 8 4.83 1.77 5.59
C ARG A 8 3.51 1.82 6.37
N VAL A 9 3.49 2.40 7.58
CA VAL A 9 2.29 2.51 8.41
C VAL A 9 1.25 3.46 7.79
N GLU A 10 1.69 4.59 7.24
CA GLU A 10 0.83 5.61 6.64
C GLU A 10 0.08 5.10 5.40
N TYR A 11 0.74 4.28 4.57
CA TYR A 11 0.12 3.78 3.33
C TYR A 11 -0.47 2.38 3.48
N LEU A 12 0.27 1.45 4.11
CA LEU A 12 -0.06 0.01 4.15
C LEU A 12 -0.56 -0.45 5.54
N GLY A 13 -0.52 0.42 6.55
CA GLY A 13 -1.01 0.08 7.89
C GLY A 13 -2.51 -0.18 7.94
N LYS A 14 -3.02 -0.68 9.07
CA LYS A 14 -4.46 -0.99 9.27
C LYS A 14 -5.39 0.22 9.07
N LYS A 15 -4.87 1.43 9.32
CA LYS A 15 -5.51 2.73 9.09
C LYS A 15 -4.83 3.52 7.97
N GLY A 16 -3.96 2.88 7.20
CA GLY A 16 -3.23 3.54 6.13
C GLY A 16 -4.12 3.80 4.91
N LEU A 17 -3.69 4.72 4.06
CA LEU A 17 -4.44 5.22 2.90
C LEU A 17 -4.92 4.07 1.98
N ILE A 18 -4.03 3.16 1.61
CA ILE A 18 -4.35 2.05 0.68
C ILE A 18 -5.31 1.06 1.33
N THR A 19 -5.12 0.77 2.62
CA THR A 19 -6.06 -0.04 3.40
C THR A 19 -7.43 0.63 3.54
N GLY A 20 -7.48 1.97 3.54
CA GLY A 20 -8.71 2.75 3.45
C GLY A 20 -9.45 2.47 2.15
N TYR A 21 -8.78 2.63 1.01
CA TYR A 21 -9.38 2.33 -0.30
C TYR A 21 -9.88 0.89 -0.43
N VAL A 22 -9.13 -0.09 0.10
CA VAL A 22 -9.58 -1.50 0.12
C VAL A 22 -10.90 -1.67 0.87
N LYS A 23 -11.11 -0.93 1.96
CA LYS A 23 -12.38 -0.97 2.69
C LYS A 23 -13.50 -0.29 1.92
N GLU A 24 -13.22 0.82 1.23
CA GLU A 24 -14.21 1.53 0.42
C GLU A 24 -14.72 0.68 -0.76
N LEU A 25 -13.94 -0.30 -1.24
CA LEU A 25 -14.39 -1.25 -2.26
C LEU A 25 -15.68 -2.01 -1.86
N SER A 26 -15.97 -2.19 -0.57
CA SER A 26 -17.22 -2.83 -0.14
C SER A 26 -18.46 -2.01 -0.50
N ASN A 27 -18.31 -0.70 -0.67
CA ASN A 27 -19.40 0.22 -0.96
C ASN A 27 -19.68 0.38 -2.47
N LEU A 28 -18.81 -0.17 -3.33
CA LEU A 28 -18.95 -0.10 -4.78
C LEU A 28 -19.98 -1.11 -5.30
N SER A 29 -20.52 -0.82 -6.48
CA SER A 29 -21.37 -1.74 -7.24
C SER A 29 -20.61 -3.01 -7.65
N ALA A 30 -21.33 -4.07 -8.00
CA ALA A 30 -20.72 -5.34 -8.40
C ALA A 30 -19.87 -5.22 -9.68
N GLU A 31 -20.15 -4.23 -10.53
CA GLU A 31 -19.47 -3.99 -11.80
C GLU A 31 -18.19 -3.17 -11.61
N GLU A 32 -18.22 -2.15 -10.74
CA GLU A 32 -17.08 -1.25 -10.50
C GLU A 32 -16.04 -1.85 -9.54
N ARG A 33 -16.49 -2.65 -8.57
CA ARG A 33 -15.63 -3.27 -7.55
C ARG A 33 -14.43 -4.05 -8.14
N PRO A 34 -14.56 -4.93 -9.15
CA PRO A 34 -13.41 -5.65 -9.70
C PRO A 34 -12.43 -4.72 -10.44
N LEU A 35 -12.91 -3.69 -11.14
CA LEU A 35 -12.07 -2.71 -11.83
C LEU A 35 -11.25 -1.90 -10.82
N ILE A 36 -11.93 -1.26 -9.86
CA ILE A 36 -11.27 -0.41 -8.88
C ILE A 36 -10.42 -1.26 -7.91
N GLY A 37 -10.89 -2.46 -7.55
CA GLY A 37 -10.15 -3.39 -6.70
C GLY A 37 -8.82 -3.84 -7.31
N LYS A 38 -8.77 -4.02 -8.64
CA LYS A 38 -7.52 -4.32 -9.35
C LYS A 38 -6.52 -3.17 -9.21
N GLU A 39 -6.94 -1.94 -9.48
CA GLU A 39 -6.09 -0.75 -9.39
C GLU A 39 -5.58 -0.52 -7.96
N VAL A 40 -6.46 -0.66 -6.95
CA VAL A 40 -6.08 -0.56 -5.54
C VAL A 40 -5.06 -1.63 -5.15
N ASN A 41 -5.22 -2.86 -5.67
CA ASN A 41 -4.27 -3.93 -5.38
C ASN A 41 -2.92 -3.72 -6.08
N LEU A 42 -2.90 -3.16 -7.29
CA LEU A 42 -1.66 -2.77 -8.00
C LEU A 42 -0.91 -1.71 -7.20
N ALA A 43 -1.59 -0.63 -6.79
CA ALA A 43 -0.99 0.42 -5.98
C ALA A 43 -0.42 -0.13 -4.66
N LYS A 44 -1.13 -1.07 -4.01
CA LYS A 44 -0.65 -1.76 -2.79
C LYS A 44 0.66 -2.52 -3.04
N GLN A 45 0.73 -3.26 -4.14
CA GLN A 45 1.91 -4.06 -4.49
C GLN A 45 3.11 -3.16 -4.82
N GLU A 46 2.87 -2.10 -5.59
CA GLU A 46 3.91 -1.14 -5.98
C GLU A 46 4.51 -0.44 -4.75
N VAL A 47 3.67 0.11 -3.86
CA VAL A 47 4.15 0.77 -2.64
C VAL A 47 4.87 -0.19 -1.71
N ALA A 48 4.39 -1.43 -1.57
CA ALA A 48 5.08 -2.46 -0.79
C ALA A 48 6.46 -2.77 -1.38
N GLY A 49 6.56 -2.96 -2.69
CA GLY A 49 7.82 -3.25 -3.38
C GLY A 49 8.83 -2.11 -3.28
N LEU A 50 8.39 -0.86 -3.47
CA LEU A 50 9.24 0.33 -3.33
C LEU A 50 9.76 0.48 -1.90
N THR A 51 8.90 0.24 -0.90
CA THR A 51 9.29 0.30 0.51
C THR A 51 10.32 -0.78 0.83
N GLU A 52 10.13 -2.01 0.36
CA GLU A 52 11.07 -3.10 0.57
C GLU A 52 12.42 -2.84 -0.12
N ALA A 53 12.40 -2.43 -1.39
CA ALA A 53 13.60 -2.09 -2.15
C ALA A 53 14.40 -0.98 -1.45
N ARG A 54 13.72 0.08 -0.98
CA ARG A 54 14.37 1.15 -0.23
C ARG A 54 14.95 0.66 1.10
N SER A 55 14.25 -0.25 1.79
CA SER A 55 14.74 -0.83 3.04
C SER A 55 16.03 -1.62 2.83
N LYS A 56 16.10 -2.43 1.77
CA LYS A 56 17.30 -3.21 1.42
C LYS A 56 18.49 -2.29 1.12
N LEU A 57 18.28 -1.28 0.27
CA LEU A 57 19.32 -0.30 -0.06
C LEU A 57 19.87 0.42 1.19
N LEU A 58 18.99 0.81 2.11
CA LEU A 58 19.42 1.46 3.36
C LEU A 58 20.15 0.51 4.31
N ALA A 59 19.84 -0.78 4.28
CA ALA A 59 20.53 -1.79 5.09
C ALA A 59 21.92 -2.14 4.53
N GLU A 60 22.08 -2.13 3.21
CA GLU A 60 23.38 -2.35 2.54
C GLU A 60 24.33 -1.15 2.67
N GLN A 61 23.79 0.05 2.91
CA GLN A 61 24.54 1.29 3.12
C GLN A 61 24.96 1.53 4.57
N ALA A 62 24.50 0.72 5.52
CA ALA A 62 24.77 0.83 6.96
C ALA A 62 25.86 -0.15 7.41
#